data_AF-A0A948UW04-F1
#
_entry.id   AF-A0A948UW04-F1
#
_cell.length_a   1.000
_cell.length_b   1.000
_cell.length_c   1.000
_cell.angle_alpha   90.00
_cell.angle_beta   90.00
_cell.angle_gamma   90.00
#
_symmetry.space_group_name_H-M   'P 1'
#
loop_
_entity.id
_entity.type
_entity.pdbx_description
1 polymer ?
#
loop_
_entity_poly.entity_id
_entity_poly.type
_entity_poly.pdbx_seq_one_letter_code
_entity_poly.pdbx_strand_id
1 'polypeptide(L)'
;MRAFAVIALTGLTLAACGERAEPAAPTPTKAVSAVNPASDAEPSVPVTLTADQLRRVCQAGLAEIHGQAVADIQIDGLEGRVVNASWRAPVDGGRRRAQCRVEGDLVTWKPVDATDPAQDRWMNQAGDPVTRFVLDGETVTISQTLPDGAAAADDEGRN
;
A
#
# COMPACT_ATOMS: atom_id res chain seq x y z
N MET A 1 -5.16 -53.74 -28.72
CA MET A 1 -4.75 -54.32 -30.02
C MET A 1 -4.25 -53.19 -30.92
N ARG A 2 -2.99 -53.29 -31.41
CA ARG A 2 -2.40 -52.71 -32.65
C ARG A 2 -2.54 -51.19 -32.91
N ALA A 3 -1.58 -50.43 -33.44
CA ALA A 3 -0.16 -50.59 -33.78
C ALA A 3 0.38 -49.19 -34.19
N PHE A 4 1.64 -48.93 -33.82
CA PHE A 4 2.70 -48.08 -34.40
C PHE A 4 2.42 -46.94 -35.42
N ALA A 5 3.09 -45.80 -35.20
CA ALA A 5 3.95 -45.17 -36.20
C ALA A 5 5.10 -44.39 -35.52
N VAL A 6 6.33 -44.74 -35.89
CA VAL A 6 7.63 -44.10 -35.57
C VAL A 6 8.01 -43.19 -36.76
N ILE A 7 9.00 -42.30 -36.57
CA ILE A 7 9.91 -41.60 -37.54
C ILE A 7 9.76 -40.06 -37.40
N ALA A 8 10.80 -39.22 -37.31
CA ALA A 8 12.26 -39.38 -37.13
C ALA A 8 12.86 -38.02 -36.72
N LEU A 9 13.99 -38.06 -35.99
CA LEU A 9 14.85 -36.92 -35.74
C LEU A 9 15.66 -36.55 -36.99
N THR A 10 15.80 -35.25 -37.26
CA THR A 10 16.88 -34.70 -38.11
C THR A 10 17.53 -33.54 -37.37
N GLY A 11 18.80 -33.75 -36.99
CA GLY A 11 19.65 -32.76 -36.34
C GLY A 11 20.22 -31.75 -37.32
N LEU A 12 20.35 -30.50 -36.87
CA LEU A 12 21.15 -29.48 -37.52
C LEU A 12 22.59 -29.55 -36.99
N THR A 13 23.52 -29.86 -37.89
CA THR A 13 24.96 -29.79 -37.66
C THR A 13 25.45 -28.36 -37.91
N LEU A 14 25.93 -27.66 -36.88
CA LEU A 14 26.75 -26.46 -37.03
C LEU A 14 28.23 -26.86 -37.15
N ALA A 15 28.79 -26.63 -38.32
CA ALA A 15 30.23 -26.63 -38.56
C ALA A 15 30.76 -25.19 -38.43
N ALA A 16 31.77 -24.98 -37.59
CA ALA A 16 32.94 -24.15 -37.88
C ALA A 16 33.95 -24.25 -36.73
N CYS A 17 35.09 -24.86 -37.02
CA CYS A 17 36.31 -24.85 -36.21
C CYS A 17 36.96 -23.46 -36.21
N GLY A 18 37.65 -23.12 -35.13
CA GLY A 18 38.51 -21.94 -35.06
C GLY A 18 39.30 -21.88 -33.75
N GLU A 19 40.31 -22.74 -33.63
CA GLU A 19 41.34 -22.72 -32.59
C GLU A 19 42.25 -21.48 -32.74
N ARG A 20 42.56 -20.78 -31.63
CA ARG A 20 43.82 -20.02 -31.50
C ARG A 20 44.22 -19.92 -30.03
N ALA A 21 45.40 -20.44 -29.74
CA ALA A 21 46.09 -20.32 -28.46
C ALA A 21 46.95 -19.04 -28.36
N GLU A 22 47.01 -18.52 -27.12
CA GLU A 22 48.09 -17.75 -26.45
C GLU A 22 48.44 -16.31 -26.90
N PRO A 23 49.18 -15.51 -26.08
CA PRO A 23 48.99 -15.13 -24.67
C PRO A 23 49.15 -13.58 -24.48
N ALA A 24 49.06 -13.11 -23.23
CA ALA A 24 49.60 -11.86 -22.65
C ALA A 24 48.57 -10.90 -22.02
N ALA A 25 48.72 -10.69 -20.71
CA ALA A 25 48.23 -9.52 -20.00
C ALA A 25 48.95 -8.25 -20.50
N PRO A 26 48.29 -7.09 -20.46
CA PRO A 26 48.61 -6.18 -19.36
C PRO A 26 47.37 -5.50 -18.75
N THR A 27 47.43 -5.30 -17.45
CA THR A 27 46.51 -4.43 -16.69
C THR A 27 46.60 -2.99 -17.20
N PRO A 28 45.47 -2.26 -17.24
CA PRO A 28 45.49 -0.91 -16.71
C PRO A 28 44.38 -0.75 -15.67
N THR A 29 44.82 -0.41 -14.47
CA THR A 29 44.05 0.13 -13.37
C THR A 29 43.10 1.21 -13.87
N LYS A 30 41.80 0.92 -13.89
CA LYS A 30 40.77 1.96 -13.90
C LYS A 30 39.92 1.73 -12.67
N ALA A 31 40.25 2.44 -11.60
CA ALA A 31 39.35 2.61 -10.48
C ALA A 31 38.07 3.23 -11.05
N VAL A 32 37.02 2.42 -11.17
CA VAL A 32 35.66 2.94 -11.37
C VAL A 32 35.28 3.55 -10.03
N SER A 33 35.47 4.87 -9.93
CA SER A 33 34.79 5.66 -8.92
C SER A 33 33.28 5.54 -9.19
N ALA A 34 32.65 4.55 -8.57
CA ALA A 34 31.23 4.56 -8.35
C ALA A 34 30.97 5.65 -7.30
N VAL A 35 30.77 6.88 -7.77
CA VAL A 35 29.99 7.85 -7.00
C VAL A 35 28.56 7.31 -7.05
N ASN A 36 28.18 6.54 -6.02
CA ASN A 36 26.77 6.44 -5.68
C ASN A 36 26.29 7.88 -5.53
N PRO A 37 25.24 8.33 -6.25
CA PRO A 37 24.55 9.52 -5.81
C PRO A 37 24.12 9.23 -4.38
N ALA A 38 24.66 10.02 -3.44
CA ALA A 38 24.16 10.02 -2.08
C ALA A 38 22.66 10.29 -2.22
N SER A 39 21.85 9.32 -1.85
CA SER A 39 20.41 9.51 -1.72
C SER A 39 20.25 10.56 -0.63
N ASP A 40 19.96 11.80 -1.04
CA ASP A 40 19.53 12.92 -0.20
C ASP A 40 18.13 12.65 0.36
N ALA A 41 17.89 11.42 0.82
CA ALA A 41 16.75 11.11 1.66
C ALA A 41 17.04 11.75 3.01
N GLU A 42 16.82 13.06 3.11
CA GLU A 42 16.72 13.74 4.38
C GLU A 42 15.73 12.95 5.24
N PRO A 43 16.08 12.61 6.48
CA PRO A 43 15.14 11.98 7.39
C PRO A 43 13.95 12.91 7.54
N SER A 44 12.80 12.52 7.00
CA SER A 44 11.56 13.25 7.19
C SER A 44 11.25 13.26 8.69
N VAL A 45 11.43 14.42 9.33
CA VAL A 45 10.98 14.64 10.71
C VAL A 45 9.53 14.16 10.82
N PRO A 46 9.15 13.46 11.90
CA PRO A 46 7.80 12.94 12.04
C PRO A 46 6.82 14.11 11.98
N VAL A 47 6.07 14.18 10.88
CA VAL A 47 5.10 15.24 10.62
C VAL A 47 4.00 15.11 11.67
N THR A 48 4.03 15.99 12.66
CA THR A 48 2.88 16.12 13.55
C THR A 48 1.81 16.87 12.78
N LEU A 49 0.80 16.14 12.30
CA LEU A 49 -0.33 16.73 11.56
C LEU A 49 -0.97 17.86 12.36
N THR A 50 -1.31 18.97 11.72
CA THR A 50 -2.22 19.97 12.30
C THR A 50 -3.60 19.36 12.53
N ALA A 51 -4.47 20.06 13.28
CA ALA A 51 -5.83 19.59 13.51
C ALA A 51 -6.62 19.39 12.20
N ASP A 52 -6.44 20.28 11.23
CA ASP A 52 -7.16 20.21 9.95
C ASP A 52 -6.60 19.12 9.04
N GLN A 53 -5.27 18.94 9.03
CA GLN A 53 -4.65 17.81 8.34
C GLN A 53 -5.12 16.48 8.93
N LEU A 54 -5.18 16.37 10.26
CA LEU A 54 -5.67 15.17 10.94
C LEU A 54 -7.13 14.86 10.56
N ARG A 55 -8.00 15.88 10.53
CA ARG A 55 -9.39 15.71 10.09
C ARG A 55 -9.47 15.21 8.65
N ARG A 56 -8.72 15.80 7.72
CA ARG A 56 -8.69 15.39 6.32
C ARG A 56 -8.19 13.96 6.14
N VAL A 57 -7.09 13.60 6.81
CA VAL A 57 -6.52 12.25 6.76
C VAL A 57 -7.52 11.24 7.32
N CYS A 58 -8.15 11.53 8.46
CA CYS A 58 -9.16 10.65 9.03
C CYS A 58 -10.41 10.53 8.15
N GLN A 59 -10.85 11.62 7.52
CA GLN A 59 -11.99 11.61 6.62
C GLN A 59 -11.72 10.71 5.40
N ALA A 60 -10.57 10.89 4.75
CA ALA A 60 -10.15 10.08 3.61
C ALA A 60 -9.92 8.62 4.00
N GLY A 61 -9.23 8.36 5.12
CA GLY A 61 -8.97 7.01 5.60
C GLY A 61 -10.24 6.24 5.91
N LEU A 62 -11.19 6.84 6.64
CA LEU A 62 -12.48 6.20 6.92
C LEU A 62 -13.31 5.98 5.66
N ALA A 63 -13.22 6.89 4.68
CA ALA A 63 -13.89 6.71 3.39
C ALA A 63 -13.36 5.46 2.68
N GLU A 64 -12.04 5.34 2.56
CA GLU A 64 -11.38 4.20 1.92
C GLU A 64 -11.69 2.89 2.64
N ILE A 65 -11.49 2.84 3.96
CA ILE A 65 -11.72 1.66 4.80
C ILE A 65 -13.16 1.12 4.66
N HIS A 66 -14.13 2.00 4.44
CA HIS A 66 -15.55 1.64 4.41
C HIS A 66 -16.19 1.73 3.02
N GLY A 67 -15.40 1.92 1.96
CA GLY A 67 -15.90 2.06 0.59
C GLY A 67 -16.95 3.17 0.46
N GLN A 68 -16.73 4.31 1.13
CA GLN A 68 -17.59 5.49 1.08
C GLN A 68 -16.94 6.59 0.24
N ALA A 69 -17.74 7.54 -0.26
CA ALA A 69 -17.16 8.77 -0.78
C ALA A 69 -16.66 9.63 0.38
N VAL A 70 -15.54 10.35 0.20
CA VAL A 70 -14.97 11.24 1.24
C VAL A 70 -16.01 12.26 1.74
N ALA A 71 -16.85 12.78 0.84
CA ALA A 71 -17.91 13.74 1.17
C ALA A 71 -19.04 13.15 2.05
N ASP A 72 -19.20 11.82 2.06
CA ASP A 72 -20.22 11.15 2.88
C ASP A 72 -19.76 10.94 4.33
N ILE A 73 -18.45 11.00 4.58
CA ILE A 73 -17.87 10.95 5.92
C ILE A 73 -17.96 12.35 6.54
N GLN A 74 -18.79 12.49 7.57
CA GLN A 74 -18.94 13.72 8.35
C GLN A 74 -17.96 13.71 9.52
N ILE A 75 -17.22 14.80 9.69
CA ILE A 75 -16.39 15.00 10.88
C ILE A 75 -17.23 15.70 11.96
N ASP A 76 -17.53 14.96 13.02
CA ASP A 76 -18.39 15.43 14.11
C ASP A 76 -17.61 16.21 15.17
N GLY A 77 -16.30 15.95 15.29
CA GLY A 77 -15.46 16.65 16.26
C GLY A 77 -14.02 16.15 16.31
N LEU A 78 -13.21 16.83 17.14
CA LEU A 78 -11.84 16.44 17.45
C LEU A 78 -11.63 16.55 18.96
N GLU A 79 -11.26 15.44 19.60
CA GLU A 79 -10.93 15.35 21.01
C GLU A 79 -9.44 15.01 21.15
N GLY A 80 -8.62 16.03 21.43
CA GLY A 80 -7.16 15.88 21.41
C GLY A 80 -6.65 15.49 20.02
N ARG A 81 -6.27 14.22 19.85
CA ARG A 81 -5.78 13.64 18.59
C ARG A 81 -6.74 12.58 18.00
N VAL A 82 -7.97 12.51 18.52
CA VAL A 82 -8.98 11.56 18.07
C VAL A 82 -10.10 12.31 17.37
N VAL A 83 -10.30 12.01 16.09
CA VAL A 83 -11.37 12.54 15.26
C VAL A 83 -12.61 11.66 15.44
N ASN A 84 -13.73 12.27 15.79
CA ASN A 84 -15.04 11.61 15.78
C ASN A 84 -15.69 11.84 14.41
N ALA A 85 -16.22 10.78 13.80
CA ALA A 85 -16.86 10.86 12.50
C ALA A 85 -18.10 9.97 12.39
N SER A 86 -18.99 10.33 11.49
CA SER A 86 -20.22 9.58 11.21
C SER A 86 -20.58 9.58 9.72
N TRP A 87 -21.29 8.55 9.29
CA TRP A 87 -21.82 8.46 7.93
C TRP A 87 -23.08 7.60 7.90
N ARG A 88 -23.78 7.63 6.77
CA ARG A 88 -24.94 6.77 6.54
C ARG A 88 -24.46 5.34 6.23
N ALA A 89 -25.03 4.36 6.92
CA ALA A 89 -24.82 2.96 6.58
C ALA A 89 -25.42 2.66 5.20
N PRO A 90 -24.66 2.02 4.29
CA PRO A 90 -25.05 1.90 2.89
C PRO A 90 -26.28 1.00 2.66
N VAL A 91 -26.55 0.04 3.55
CA VAL A 91 -27.60 -0.98 3.35
C VAL A 91 -28.90 -0.63 4.07
N ASP A 92 -28.84 -0.31 5.37
CA ASP A 92 -30.03 -0.11 6.22
C ASP A 92 -30.38 1.37 6.44
N GLY A 93 -29.56 2.30 5.95
CA GLY A 93 -29.74 3.73 6.15
C GLY A 93 -29.52 4.20 7.60
N GLY A 94 -29.03 3.32 8.47
CA GLY A 94 -28.62 3.67 9.83
C GLY A 94 -27.45 4.66 9.85
N ARG A 95 -27.03 5.07 11.05
CA ARG A 95 -25.84 5.92 11.24
C ARG A 95 -24.69 5.06 11.75
N ARG A 96 -23.59 5.02 10.99
CA ARG A 96 -22.30 4.51 11.46
C ARG A 96 -21.53 5.65 12.13
N ARG A 97 -20.76 5.29 13.16
CA ARG A 97 -19.90 6.20 13.90
C ARG A 97 -18.56 5.53 14.14
N ALA A 98 -17.50 6.31 14.06
CA ALA A 98 -16.15 5.84 14.30
C ALA A 98 -15.31 6.92 14.98
N GLN A 99 -14.26 6.46 15.65
CA GLN A 99 -13.13 7.28 16.05
C GLN A 99 -11.94 6.94 15.17
N CYS A 100 -11.22 7.96 14.75
CA CYS A 100 -9.99 7.83 13.98
C CYS A 100 -8.85 8.59 14.65
N ARG A 101 -7.64 8.02 14.60
CA ARG A 101 -6.40 8.67 15.01
C ARG A 101 -5.27 8.31 14.06
N VAL A 102 -4.20 9.09 14.10
CA VAL A 102 -3.02 8.90 13.28
C VAL A 102 -1.78 8.72 14.14
N GLU A 103 -1.00 7.68 13.83
CA GLU A 103 0.28 7.36 14.47
C GLU A 103 1.36 7.19 13.39
N GLY A 104 2.27 8.16 13.27
CA GLY A 104 3.20 8.19 12.14
C GLY A 104 2.46 8.36 10.82
N ASP A 105 2.59 7.40 9.92
CA ASP A 105 1.88 7.31 8.63
C ASP A 105 0.65 6.39 8.68
N LEU A 106 0.30 5.84 9.85
CA LEU A 106 -0.80 4.90 10.02
C LEU A 106 -2.10 5.62 10.40
N VAL A 107 -3.18 5.25 9.71
CA VAL A 107 -4.55 5.59 10.09
C VAL A 107 -5.13 4.43 10.88
N THR A 108 -5.44 4.66 12.15
CA THR A 108 -6.06 3.67 13.03
C THR A 108 -7.45 4.14 13.41
N TRP A 109 -8.44 3.25 13.36
CA TRP A 109 -9.82 3.58 13.68
C TRP A 109 -10.46 2.54 14.60
N LYS A 110 -11.60 2.90 15.18
CA LYS A 110 -12.52 1.98 15.84
C LYS A 110 -13.96 2.37 15.58
N PRO A 111 -14.90 1.41 15.54
CA PRO A 111 -16.30 1.76 15.61
C PRO A 111 -16.64 2.36 16.99
N VAL A 112 -17.74 3.08 17.02
CA VAL A 112 -18.34 3.59 18.25
C VAL A 112 -19.78 3.10 18.32
N ASP A 113 -20.15 2.61 19.50
CA ASP A 113 -21.47 2.05 19.78
C ASP A 113 -21.79 0.83 18.88
N ALA A 114 -20.79 -0.03 18.65
CA ALA A 114 -21.03 -1.32 18.03
C ALA A 114 -21.96 -2.17 18.91
N THR A 115 -22.84 -2.94 18.27
CA THR A 115 -23.77 -3.82 18.98
C THR A 115 -23.05 -4.88 19.82
N ASP A 116 -21.92 -5.38 19.32
CA ASP A 116 -21.01 -6.24 20.05
C ASP A 116 -19.86 -5.39 20.63
N PRO A 117 -19.73 -5.27 21.96
CA PRO A 117 -18.68 -4.46 22.57
C PRO A 117 -17.27 -4.97 22.27
N ALA A 118 -17.08 -6.24 21.88
CA ALA A 118 -15.78 -6.73 21.43
C ALA A 118 -15.31 -6.09 20.11
N GLN A 119 -16.25 -5.50 19.34
CA GLN A 119 -15.96 -4.77 18.11
C GLN A 119 -15.58 -3.32 18.35
N ASP A 120 -15.91 -2.73 19.51
CA ASP A 120 -15.54 -1.36 19.92
C ASP A 120 -14.05 -1.26 20.34
N ARG A 121 -13.16 -1.82 19.52
CA ARG A 121 -11.71 -1.80 19.69
C ARG A 121 -11.03 -1.08 18.53
N TRP A 122 -9.82 -0.58 18.79
CA TRP A 122 -8.94 -0.07 17.74
C TRP A 122 -8.50 -1.20 16.81
N MET A 123 -8.57 -0.94 15.51
CA MET A 123 -8.12 -1.84 14.45
C MET A 123 -6.60 -1.71 14.28
N ASN A 124 -5.85 -2.26 15.24
CA ASN A 124 -4.38 -2.18 15.31
C ASN A 124 -3.71 -3.50 15.75
N GLN A 125 -4.39 -4.62 15.56
CA GLN A 125 -3.89 -5.96 15.87
C GLN A 125 -3.35 -6.64 14.59
N ALA A 126 -2.58 -7.71 14.75
CA ALA A 126 -1.92 -8.40 13.63
C ALA A 126 -2.88 -8.96 12.57
N GLY A 127 -4.16 -9.16 12.90
CA GLY A 127 -5.20 -9.60 11.97
C GLY A 127 -6.04 -8.47 11.40
N ASP A 128 -5.79 -7.21 11.75
CA ASP A 128 -6.51 -6.07 11.23
C ASP A 128 -5.80 -5.51 9.97
N PRO A 129 -6.55 -4.94 9.01
CA PRO A 129 -5.95 -4.26 7.86
C PRO A 129 -5.05 -3.09 8.28
N VAL A 130 -3.95 -2.90 7.57
CA VAL A 130 -3.05 -1.76 7.77
C VAL A 130 -3.41 -0.67 6.77
N THR A 131 -3.80 0.50 7.28
CA THR A 131 -4.14 1.66 6.44
C THR A 131 -3.07 2.74 6.63
N ARG A 132 -2.43 3.14 5.53
CA ARG A 132 -1.39 4.17 5.49
C ARG A 132 -1.88 5.39 4.72
N PHE A 133 -1.37 6.56 5.08
CA PHE A 133 -1.60 7.78 4.33
C PHE A 133 -0.29 8.44 3.90
N VAL A 134 -0.35 9.14 2.76
CA VAL A 134 0.65 10.13 2.35
C VAL A 134 -0.08 11.46 2.22
N LEU A 135 0.53 12.51 2.77
CA LEU A 135 0.02 13.88 2.66
C LEU A 135 1.00 14.71 1.82
N ASP A 136 0.56 15.13 0.64
CA ASP A 136 1.30 16.05 -0.23
C ASP A 136 0.51 17.35 -0.37
N GLY A 137 0.90 18.36 0.41
CA GLY A 137 0.16 19.62 0.55
C GLY A 137 -1.25 19.40 1.09
N GLU A 138 -2.24 19.50 0.20
CA GLU A 138 -3.66 19.28 0.50
C GLU A 138 -4.17 17.91 0.06
N THR A 139 -3.40 17.20 -0.76
CA THR A 139 -3.77 15.89 -1.29
C THR A 139 -3.46 14.80 -0.26
N VAL A 140 -4.48 14.00 0.07
CA VAL A 140 -4.33 12.80 0.90
C VAL A 140 -4.46 11.58 0.01
N THR A 141 -3.43 10.75 -0.03
CA THR A 141 -3.49 9.42 -0.65
C THR A 141 -3.58 8.38 0.45
N ILE A 142 -4.55 7.47 0.36
CA ILE A 142 -4.70 6.34 1.29
C ILE A 142 -4.28 5.06 0.57
N SER A 143 -3.63 4.16 1.29
CA SER A 143 -3.37 2.80 0.83
C SER A 143 -3.72 1.81 1.94
N GLN A 144 -4.32 0.69 1.58
CA GLN A 144 -4.68 -0.36 2.52
C GLN A 144 -4.03 -1.69 2.13
N THR A 145 -3.45 -2.35 3.12
CA THR A 145 -2.94 -3.72 3.00
C THR A 145 -3.75 -4.62 3.91
N LEU A 146 -4.36 -5.65 3.33
CA LEU A 146 -5.10 -6.67 4.04
C LEU A 146 -4.14 -7.65 4.75
N PRO A 147 -4.61 -8.40 5.77
CA PRO A 147 -3.76 -9.33 6.52
C PRO A 147 -3.11 -10.43 5.68
N ASP A 148 -3.67 -10.75 4.51
CA ASP A 148 -3.13 -11.69 3.53
C ASP A 148 -2.07 -11.07 2.60
N GLY A 149 -1.76 -9.78 2.78
CA GLY A 149 -0.81 -9.03 1.98
C GLY A 149 -1.38 -8.47 0.68
N ALA A 150 -2.66 -8.69 0.38
CA ALA A 150 -3.30 -8.07 -0.77
C ALA A 150 -3.47 -6.56 -0.53
N ALA A 151 -3.18 -5.75 -1.55
CA ALA A 151 -3.64 -4.37 -1.56
C ALA A 151 -5.15 -4.36 -1.82
N ALA A 152 -5.91 -3.50 -1.13
CA ALA A 152 -7.27 -3.23 -1.55
C ALA A 152 -7.22 -2.66 -2.97
N ALA A 153 -7.87 -3.32 -3.93
CA ALA A 153 -7.91 -2.84 -5.29
C ALA A 153 -8.83 -1.62 -5.35
N ASP A 154 -8.34 -0.51 -5.91
CA ASP A 154 -9.19 0.58 -6.37
C ASP A 154 -10.19 -0.03 -7.35
N ASP A 155 -11.47 -0.05 -6.99
CA ASP A 155 -12.55 -0.35 -7.92
C ASP A 155 -12.68 0.87 -8.87
N GLU A 156 -11.73 0.95 -9.81
CA GLU A 156 -11.67 1.94 -10.88
C GLU A 156 -12.80 1.64 -11.88
N GLY A 157 -14.03 1.90 -11.44
CA GLY A 157 -15.23 1.42 -12.13
C GLY A 157 -16.54 2.12 -11.77
N ARG A 158 -16.51 3.27 -11.09
CA ARG A 158 -17.76 4.01 -10.77
C ARG A 158 -17.91 5.27 -11.62
N ASN A 159 -18.50 5.08 -12.80
CA ASN A 159 -19.08 6.14 -13.64
C ASN A 159 -20.55 6.38 -13.30
#